data_AF-A0A928Q080-F1
#
_entry.id   AF-A0A928Q080-F1
#
_cell.length_a   1.000
_cell.length_b   1.000
_cell.length_c   1.000
_cell.angle_alpha   90.00
_cell.angle_beta   90.00
_cell.angle_gamma   90.00
#
_symmetry.space_group_name_H-M   'P 1'
#
loop_
_entity.id
_entity.type
_entity.pdbx_description
1 polymer ?
#
loop_
_entity_poly.entity_id
_entity_poly.type
_entity_poly.pdbx_seq_one_letter_code
_entity_poly.pdbx_strand_id
1 'polypeptide(L)'
;MDKNEILEKSRKENENMDELEKFALMKAGKCAVAVAGFLCMAVFFTELFVFDTLSLDLWAIYLSISGVNLTVKYIYRKKTHELVFGIIELLIAVAFLVIHFMRLAG
;
A
#
# COMPACT_ATOMS: atom_id res chain seq x y z
N MET A 1 -25.75 -25.92 -23.85
CA MET A 1 -25.43 -24.72 -23.06
C MET A 1 -25.49 -23.56 -24.02
N ASP A 2 -26.39 -22.60 -23.78
CA ASP A 2 -26.60 -21.49 -24.70
C ASP A 2 -25.50 -20.43 -24.49
N LYS A 3 -25.07 -19.75 -25.56
CA LYS A 3 -23.97 -18.78 -25.52
C LYS A 3 -24.25 -17.66 -24.51
N ASN A 4 -25.51 -17.26 -24.39
CA ASN A 4 -25.93 -16.18 -23.49
C ASN A 4 -25.82 -16.59 -22.02
N GLU A 5 -26.17 -17.83 -21.66
CA GLU A 5 -25.98 -18.36 -20.29
C GLU A 5 -24.50 -18.36 -19.90
N ILE A 6 -23.61 -18.72 -20.83
CA ILE A 6 -22.16 -18.74 -20.58
C ILE A 6 -21.63 -17.33 -20.31
N LEU A 7 -22.07 -16.36 -21.12
CA LEU A 7 -21.64 -14.96 -20.99
C LEU A 7 -22.22 -14.30 -19.73
N GLU A 8 -23.48 -14.58 -19.37
CA GLU A 8 -24.05 -14.10 -18.11
C GLU A 8 -23.34 -14.68 -16.91
N LYS A 9 -23.05 -15.99 -16.91
CA LYS A 9 -22.32 -16.64 -15.84
C LYS A 9 -20.90 -16.07 -15.71
N SER A 10 -20.20 -15.88 -16.82
CA SER A 10 -18.86 -15.26 -16.86
C SER A 10 -18.89 -13.82 -16.34
N ARG A 11 -19.86 -12.99 -16.76
CA ARG A 11 -20.01 -11.61 -16.27
C ARG A 11 -20.29 -11.56 -14.78
N LYS A 12 -21.14 -12.45 -14.28
CA LYS A 12 -21.50 -12.55 -12.86
C LYS A 12 -20.33 -13.03 -12.01
N GLU A 13 -19.53 -13.97 -12.52
CA GLU A 13 -18.30 -14.43 -11.87
C GLU A 13 -17.20 -13.36 -11.87
N ASN A 14 -17.11 -12.52 -12.90
CA ASN A 14 -16.10 -11.48 -13.00
C ASN A 14 -16.52 -10.12 -12.42
N GLU A 15 -17.69 -10.04 -11.78
CA GLU A 15 -18.30 -8.80 -11.26
C GLU A 15 -18.45 -7.71 -12.35
N ASN A 16 -18.70 -8.11 -13.60
CA ASN A 16 -18.70 -7.26 -14.79
C ASN A 16 -17.37 -6.52 -15.09
N MET A 17 -16.28 -6.83 -14.37
CA MET A 17 -14.96 -6.26 -14.67
C MET A 17 -14.15 -7.18 -15.57
N ASP A 18 -13.54 -6.60 -16.59
CA ASP A 18 -12.66 -7.31 -17.51
C ASP A 18 -11.37 -7.75 -16.79
N GLU A 19 -10.83 -8.91 -17.14
CA GLU A 19 -9.56 -9.41 -16.59
C GLU A 19 -8.41 -8.45 -16.90
N LEU A 20 -8.45 -7.83 -18.09
CA LEU A 20 -7.47 -6.82 -18.50
C LEU A 20 -7.50 -5.60 -17.58
N GLU A 21 -8.70 -5.16 -17.19
CA GLU A 21 -8.89 -4.02 -16.30
C GLU A 21 -8.38 -4.32 -14.88
N LYS A 22 -8.68 -5.52 -14.36
CA LYS A 22 -8.12 -6.00 -13.08
C LYS A 22 -6.60 -6.02 -13.09
N PHE A 23 -5.99 -6.52 -14.17
CA PHE A 23 -4.54 -6.53 -14.32
C PHE A 23 -3.94 -5.12 -14.40
N ALA A 24 -4.56 -4.23 -15.18
CA ALA A 24 -4.14 -2.85 -15.31
C ALA A 24 -4.17 -2.11 -13.97
N LEU A 25 -5.27 -2.24 -13.21
CA LEU A 25 -5.41 -1.66 -11.87
C LEU A 25 -4.37 -2.22 -10.89
N MET A 26 -4.15 -3.53 -10.89
CA MET A 26 -3.12 -4.14 -10.03
C MET A 26 -1.72 -3.60 -10.36
N LYS A 27 -1.38 -3.46 -11.64
CA LYS A 27 -0.08 -2.95 -12.08
C LYS A 27 0.07 -1.46 -11.76
N ALA A 28 -0.97 -0.66 -11.99
CA ALA A 28 -1.00 0.75 -11.61
C ALA A 28 -0.81 0.93 -10.10
N GLY A 29 -1.50 0.13 -9.27
CA GLY A 29 -1.33 0.17 -7.82
C GLY A 29 0.10 -0.13 -7.37
N LYS A 30 0.76 -1.12 -7.98
CA LYS A 30 2.19 -1.41 -7.68
C LYS A 30 3.11 -0.26 -8.09
N CYS A 31 2.89 0.32 -9.27
CA CYS A 31 3.66 1.48 -9.72
C CYS A 31 3.44 2.69 -8.80
N ALA A 32 2.20 2.94 -8.38
CA ALA A 32 1.87 4.05 -7.49
C ALA A 32 2.60 3.94 -6.14
N VAL A 33 2.61 2.75 -5.52
CA VAL A 33 3.35 2.53 -4.27
C VAL A 33 4.86 2.75 -4.47
N ALA A 34 5.43 2.25 -5.57
CA ALA A 34 6.85 2.45 -5.86
C ALA A 34 7.19 3.94 -6.05
N VAL A 35 6.39 4.67 -6.82
CA VAL A 35 6.57 6.12 -7.05
C VAL A 35 6.43 6.89 -5.74
N ALA A 36 5.43 6.57 -4.91
CA ALA A 36 5.26 7.17 -3.59
C ALA A 36 6.49 6.93 -2.69
N GLY A 37 7.08 5.73 -2.74
CA GLY A 37 8.31 5.40 -2.02
C GLY A 37 9.50 6.25 -2.48
N PHE A 38 9.67 6.43 -3.79
CA PHE A 38 10.71 7.32 -4.33
C PHE A 38 10.53 8.77 -3.90
N LEU A 39 9.31 9.28 -3.92
CA LEU A 39 9.00 10.63 -3.47
C LEU A 39 9.25 10.79 -1.97
N CYS A 40 8.84 9.83 -1.14
CA CYS A 40 9.10 9.86 0.31
C CYS A 40 10.62 9.87 0.60
N MET A 41 11.40 9.06 -0.12
CA MET A 41 12.87 9.09 0.01
C MET A 41 13.45 10.45 -0.39
N ALA A 42 12.98 11.05 -1.50
CA ALA A 42 13.46 12.35 -1.94
C ALA A 42 13.17 13.46 -0.91
N VAL A 43 11.97 13.46 -0.32
CA VAL A 43 11.61 14.42 0.73
C VAL A 43 12.43 14.15 1.99
N PHE A 44 12.61 12.89 2.38
CA PHE A 44 13.43 12.52 3.53
C PHE A 44 14.87 13.04 3.42
N PHE A 45 15.53 12.85 2.27
CA PHE A 45 16.87 13.39 2.07
C PHE A 45 16.88 14.91 2.09
N THR A 46 15.90 15.55 1.46
CA THR A 46 15.79 17.01 1.49
C THR A 46 15.67 17.53 2.92
N GLU A 47 14.81 16.93 3.74
CA GLU A 47 14.65 17.35 5.13
C GLU A 47 15.88 17.10 5.99
N LEU A 48 16.52 15.95 5.82
CA LEU A 48 17.73 15.61 6.56
C LEU A 48 18.87 16.57 6.25
N PHE A 49 19.07 16.94 4.97
CA PHE A 49 20.18 17.80 4.57
C PHE A 49 19.91 19.29 4.73
N VAL A 50 18.65 19.74 4.59
CA VAL A 50 18.30 21.16 4.60
C VAL A 50 17.85 21.63 5.98
N PHE A 51 17.03 20.83 6.67
CA PHE A 51 16.37 21.23 7.90
C PHE A 51 16.89 20.49 9.14
N ASP A 52 17.74 19.47 8.96
CA ASP A 52 18.21 18.55 10.02
C ASP A 52 17.03 17.94 10.81
N THR A 53 15.90 17.74 10.12
CA THR A 53 14.68 17.15 10.68
C THR A 53 14.34 15.83 9.99
N LEU A 54 13.65 14.95 10.71
CA LEU A 54 13.12 13.70 10.17
C LEU A 54 11.61 13.83 9.93
N SER A 55 11.21 13.61 8.68
CA SER A 55 9.84 13.57 8.18
C SER A 55 9.07 12.32 8.65
N LEU A 56 8.88 12.16 9.96
CA LEU A 56 8.30 10.94 10.54
C LEU A 56 6.85 10.70 10.10
N ASP A 57 6.10 11.77 9.85
CA ASP A 57 4.72 11.76 9.37
C ASP A 57 4.59 11.20 7.95
N LEU A 58 5.44 11.65 7.02
CA LEU A 58 5.46 11.10 5.65
C LEU A 58 5.80 9.61 5.63
N TRP A 59 6.77 9.20 6.46
CA TRP A 59 7.10 7.79 6.61
C TRP A 59 5.98 6.98 7.25
N ALA A 60 5.25 7.53 8.23
CA ALA A 60 4.10 6.86 8.83
C ALA A 60 3.01 6.57 7.79
N ILE A 61 2.71 7.57 6.94
CA ILE A 61 1.73 7.41 5.85
C ILE A 61 2.20 6.33 4.87
N TYR A 62 3.44 6.42 4.38
CA TYR A 62 3.96 5.44 3.42
C TYR A 62 3.98 4.01 3.97
N LEU A 63 4.48 3.82 5.20
CA LEU A 63 4.53 2.52 5.86
C LEU A 63 3.13 1.94 6.09
N SER A 64 2.13 2.79 6.37
CA SER A 64 0.75 2.32 6.48
C SER A 64 0.21 1.77 5.15
N ILE A 65 0.47 2.44 4.04
CA ILE A 65 0.03 2.01 2.69
C ILE A 65 0.73 0.71 2.31
N SER A 66 2.05 0.63 2.51
CA SER A 66 2.85 -0.57 2.22
C SER A 66 2.43 -1.75 3.10
N GLY A 67 2.24 -1.51 4.40
CA GLY A 67 1.84 -2.53 5.37
C GLY A 67 0.46 -3.12 5.08
N VAL A 68 -0.52 -2.28 4.70
CA VAL A 68 -1.83 -2.74 4.22
C VAL A 68 -1.68 -3.55 2.92
N ASN A 69 -0.87 -3.09 1.96
CA ASN A 69 -0.66 -3.80 0.69
C ASN A 69 -0.10 -5.22 0.91
N LEU A 70 0.88 -5.37 1.80
CA LEU A 70 1.46 -6.64 2.22
C LEU A 70 0.46 -7.53 2.95
N THR A 71 -0.32 -6.97 3.88
CA THR A 71 -1.34 -7.70 4.63
C THR A 71 -2.47 -8.21 3.72
N VAL A 72 -2.93 -7.38 2.79
CA VAL A 72 -3.94 -7.78 1.79
C VAL A 72 -3.38 -8.86 0.87
N LYS A 73 -2.14 -8.71 0.38
CA LYS A 73 -1.48 -9.77 -0.42
C LYS A 73 -1.43 -11.10 0.33
N TYR A 74 -1.15 -11.07 1.64
CA TYR A 74 -1.16 -12.28 2.47
C TYR A 74 -2.54 -12.95 2.48
N ILE A 75 -3.64 -12.21 2.57
CA ILE A 75 -5.00 -12.80 2.56
C ILE A 75 -5.21 -13.66 1.31
N TYR A 76 -4.73 -13.21 0.16
CA TYR A 76 -4.88 -13.92 -1.11
C TYR A 76 -3.79 -14.97 -1.39
N ARG A 77 -2.52 -14.70 -1.03
CA ARG A 77 -1.37 -15.56 -1.37
C ARG A 77 -0.90 -16.46 -0.23
N LYS A 78 -1.35 -16.21 1.01
CA LYS A 78 -0.99 -16.90 2.26
C LYS A 78 0.51 -17.06 2.50
N LYS A 79 1.33 -16.13 2.00
CA LYS A 79 2.78 -16.13 2.24
C LYS A 79 3.12 -15.46 3.56
N THR A 80 3.63 -16.22 4.52
CA THR A 80 3.90 -15.76 5.90
C THR A 80 4.78 -14.51 5.98
N HIS A 81 5.79 -14.38 5.10
CA HIS A 81 6.64 -13.18 5.09
C HIS A 81 5.84 -11.90 4.80
N GLU A 82 4.84 -11.95 3.92
CA GLU A 82 4.02 -10.78 3.59
C GLU A 82 3.23 -10.32 4.82
N LEU A 83 2.72 -11.24 5.64
CA LEU A 83 2.06 -10.91 6.89
C LEU A 83 3.03 -10.31 7.91
N VAL A 84 4.19 -10.93 8.10
CA VAL A 84 5.18 -10.48 9.10
C VAL A 84 5.67 -9.07 8.76
N PHE A 85 6.09 -8.81 7.51
CA PHE A 85 6.51 -7.48 7.09
C PHE A 85 5.36 -6.47 7.15
N GLY A 86 4.14 -6.86 6.74
CA GLY A 86 2.97 -5.98 6.81
C GLY A 86 2.65 -5.51 8.23
N ILE A 87 2.66 -6.43 9.21
CA ILE A 87 2.43 -6.09 10.62
C ILE A 87 3.55 -5.22 11.17
N ILE A 88 4.81 -5.53 10.86
CA ILE A 88 5.96 -4.73 11.32
C ILE A 88 5.85 -3.30 10.80
N GLU A 89 5.58 -3.12 9.50
CA GLU A 89 5.41 -1.79 8.89
C GLU A 89 4.26 -1.00 9.54
N LEU A 90 3.13 -1.66 9.82
CA LEU A 90 2.00 -1.03 10.52
C LEU A 90 2.33 -0.62 11.95
N LEU A 91 3.05 -1.45 12.70
CA LEU A 91 3.50 -1.10 14.06
C LEU A 91 4.45 0.09 14.05
N ILE A 92 5.38 0.14 13.09
CA ILE A 92 6.30 1.28 12.93
C ILE A 92 5.52 2.54 12.55
N ALA A 93 4.54 2.44 11.64
CA ALA A 93 3.69 3.57 11.26
C ALA A 93 2.94 4.16 12.46
N VAL A 94 2.37 3.30 13.33
CA VAL A 94 1.71 3.74 14.57
C VAL A 94 2.72 4.41 15.50
N ALA A 95 3.92 3.84 15.68
CA ALA A 95 4.94 4.45 16.52
C ALA A 95 5.35 5.85 16.02
N PHE A 96 5.53 6.02 14.70
CA PHE A 96 5.88 7.31 14.11
C PHE A 96 4.77 8.34 14.26
N LEU A 97 3.51 7.92 14.09
CA LEU A 97 2.34 8.76 14.30
C LEU A 97 2.23 9.21 15.77
N VAL A 98 2.48 8.32 16.73
CA VAL A 98 2.51 8.68 18.16
C VAL A 98 3.62 9.69 18.44
N ILE A 99 4.84 9.47 17.92
CA ILE A 99 5.96 10.41 18.08
C ILE A 99 5.63 11.77 17.46
N HIS A 100 5.00 11.79 16.29
CA HIS A 100 4.57 13.02 15.63
C HIS A 100 3.60 13.82 16.52
N PHE A 101 2.57 13.18 17.09
CA PHE A 101 1.66 13.87 18.00
C PHE A 101 2.32 14.31 19.31
N MET A 102 3.24 13.51 19.87
CA MET A 102 4.00 13.92 21.05
C MET A 102 4.84 15.17 20.79
N ARG A 103 5.45 15.28 19.60
CA ARG A 103 6.20 16.46 19.17
C ARG A 103 5.31 17.68 18.93
N LEU A 104 4.05 17.49 18.57
CA LEU A 104 3.09 18.58 18.36
C LEU A 104 2.48 19.07 19.67
N ALA A 105 2.35 18.19 20.66
CA ALA A 105 1.72 18.48 21.95
C ALA A 105 2.68 19.05 23.02
N GLY A 106 3.98 19.10 22.75
CA GLY A 106 5.03 19.67 23.61
C GLY A 106 5.87 20.70 22.87
#